data_AF-A0A7K4GJX6-F1
#
_entry.id   AF-A0A7K4GJX6-F1
#
_cell.length_a   1.000
_cell.length_b   1.000
_cell.length_c   1.000
_cell.angle_alpha   90.00
_cell.angle_beta   90.00
_cell.angle_gamma   90.00
#
_symmetry.space_group_name_H-M   'P 1'
#
loop_
_entity.id
_entity.type
_entity.pdbx_description
1 polymer ?
#
loop_
_entity_poly.entity_id
_entity_poly.type
_entity_poly.pdbx_seq_one_letter_code
_entity_poly.pdbx_strand_id
1 'polypeptide(L)'
;MNITFFDAMFLFIAVLLNILICIIFIARYRGPEGLEHKIGYFVIACAIPLAIILINYILISVDLWIIIYIIIIISFLIFETILEYVLKLNFRTNLKIVVPYVLFYYIAFWGLLAISFVINLAVGFIVFGTFMLSLIITIYTHRKDKERMTLKKNNENN
;
A
#
# COMPACT_ATOMS: atom_id res chain seq x y z
N MET A 1 21.59 4.84 -17.35
CA MET A 1 21.86 5.18 -15.94
C MET A 1 22.15 3.86 -15.24
N ASN A 2 23.30 3.72 -14.57
CA ASN A 2 23.59 2.50 -13.80
C ASN A 2 22.70 2.50 -12.56
N ILE A 3 21.85 1.49 -12.42
CA ILE A 3 20.97 1.33 -11.27
C ILE A 3 21.84 0.96 -10.07
N THR A 4 21.79 1.74 -9.00
CA THR A 4 22.52 1.41 -7.77
C THR A 4 21.82 0.28 -7.02
N PHE A 5 22.50 -0.33 -6.06
CA PHE A 5 21.90 -1.35 -5.21
C PHE A 5 20.65 -0.83 -4.46
N PHE A 6 20.70 0.40 -3.94
CA PHE A 6 19.58 1.01 -3.22
C PHE A 6 18.40 1.32 -4.15
N ASP A 7 18.68 1.72 -5.39
CA ASP A 7 17.65 1.94 -6.40
C ASP A 7 16.93 0.64 -6.78
N ALA A 8 17.68 -0.44 -6.99
CA ALA A 8 17.12 -1.76 -7.26
C ALA A 8 16.28 -2.26 -6.07
N MET A 9 16.74 -2.01 -4.84
CA MET A 9 16.03 -2.36 -3.62
C MET A 9 14.72 -1.56 -3.48
N PHE A 10 14.74 -0.26 -3.80
CA PHE A 10 13.54 0.57 -3.82
C PHE A 10 12.52 0.05 -4.83
N LEU A 11 12.95 -0.21 -6.07
CA LEU A 11 12.07 -0.73 -7.12
C LEU A 11 11.45 -2.08 -6.75
N PHE A 12 12.24 -2.97 -6.14
CA PHE A 12 11.74 -4.25 -5.66
C PHE A 12 10.67 -4.07 -4.58
N ILE A 13 10.93 -3.20 -3.58
CA ILE A 13 9.95 -2.88 -2.53
C ILE A 13 8.69 -2.26 -3.13
N ALA A 14 8.82 -1.43 -4.17
CA ALA A 14 7.69 -0.79 -4.82
C ALA A 14 6.71 -1.79 -5.44
N VAL A 15 7.25 -2.78 -6.16
CA VAL A 15 6.44 -3.88 -6.72
C VAL A 15 5.89 -4.75 -5.59
N LEU A 16 6.71 -5.07 -4.60
CA LEU A 16 6.33 -5.92 -3.47
C LEU A 16 5.16 -5.30 -2.67
N LEU A 17 5.21 -4.01 -2.36
CA LEU A 17 4.13 -3.31 -1.64
C LEU A 17 2.82 -3.33 -2.42
N ASN A 18 2.85 -3.10 -3.74
CA ASN A 18 1.66 -3.23 -4.59
C ASN A 18 1.05 -4.63 -4.51
N ILE A 19 1.89 -5.66 -4.62
CA ILE A 19 1.44 -7.06 -4.55
C ILE A 19 0.89 -7.40 -3.17
N LEU A 20 1.58 -7.03 -2.09
CA LEU A 20 1.12 -7.28 -0.72
C LEU A 20 -0.26 -6.66 -0.48
N ILE A 21 -0.48 -5.44 -0.97
CA ILE A 21 -1.78 -4.78 -0.84
C ILE A 21 -2.88 -5.52 -1.63
N CYS A 22 -2.60 -5.97 -2.86
CA CYS A 22 -3.53 -6.84 -3.59
C CYS A 22 -3.91 -8.07 -2.77
N ILE A 23 -2.92 -8.74 -2.17
CA ILE A 23 -3.15 -9.96 -1.39
C ILE A 23 -3.96 -9.64 -0.13
N ILE A 24 -3.68 -8.55 0.58
CA ILE A 24 -4.48 -8.12 1.75
C ILE A 24 -5.96 -7.92 1.36
N PHE A 25 -6.24 -7.25 0.23
CA PHE A 25 -7.61 -7.05 -0.22
C PHE A 25 -8.30 -8.37 -0.61
N ILE A 26 -7.61 -9.28 -1.29
CA ILE A 26 -8.15 -10.61 -1.64
C ILE A 26 -8.39 -11.44 -0.37
N ALA A 27 -7.44 -11.44 0.56
CA ALA A 27 -7.51 -12.17 1.82
C ALA A 27 -8.70 -11.70 2.67
N ARG A 28 -8.95 -10.39 2.70
CA ARG A 28 -10.12 -9.81 3.37
C ARG A 28 -11.46 -10.25 2.75
N TYR A 29 -11.49 -10.65 1.48
CA TYR A 29 -12.72 -11.06 0.79
C TYR A 29 -13.02 -12.57 0.85
N ARG A 30 -11.97 -13.38 0.71
CA ARG A 30 -12.06 -14.84 0.53
C ARG A 30 -11.00 -15.63 1.30
N GLY A 31 -10.10 -14.96 1.99
CA GLY A 31 -8.99 -15.59 2.69
C GLY A 31 -9.41 -16.20 4.03
N PRO A 32 -8.57 -17.09 4.57
CA PRO A 32 -8.72 -17.57 5.94
C PRO A 32 -8.57 -16.41 6.93
N GLU A 33 -9.36 -16.45 8.01
CA GLU A 33 -9.28 -15.47 9.10
C GLU A 33 -7.83 -15.32 9.59
N GLY A 34 -7.34 -14.09 9.68
CA GLY A 34 -5.99 -13.77 10.16
C GLY A 34 -4.86 -13.82 9.12
N LEU A 35 -5.11 -14.23 7.86
CA LEU A 35 -4.09 -14.12 6.80
C LEU A 35 -3.72 -12.64 6.53
N GLU A 36 -4.71 -11.76 6.60
CA GLU A 36 -4.54 -10.31 6.50
C GLU A 36 -3.54 -9.74 7.52
N HIS A 37 -3.61 -10.18 8.78
CA HIS A 37 -2.72 -9.72 9.84
C HIS A 37 -1.27 -10.17 9.60
N LYS A 38 -1.08 -11.41 9.14
CA LYS A 38 0.25 -11.93 8.80
C LYS A 38 0.89 -11.12 7.67
N ILE A 39 0.12 -10.76 6.66
CA ILE A 39 0.60 -9.97 5.52
C ILE A 39 0.82 -8.49 5.92
N GLY A 40 -0.02 -7.96 6.82
CA GLY A 40 0.17 -6.63 7.41
C GLY A 40 1.55 -6.49 8.06
N TYR A 41 2.01 -7.50 8.82
CA TYR A 41 3.38 -7.51 9.36
C TYR A 41 4.46 -7.42 8.28
N PHE A 42 4.28 -8.07 7.12
CA PHE A 42 5.23 -7.96 6.00
C PHE A 42 5.25 -6.58 5.37
N VAL A 43 4.08 -5.93 5.25
CA VAL A 43 3.98 -4.54 4.78
C VAL A 43 4.75 -3.60 5.72
N ILE A 44 4.62 -3.81 7.03
CA ILE A 44 5.34 -3.03 8.04
C ILE A 44 6.84 -3.30 7.99
N ALA A 45 7.23 -4.56 7.80
CA ALA A 45 8.64 -4.94 7.66
C ALA A 45 9.32 -4.21 6.48
N CYS A 46 8.57 -3.82 5.44
CA CYS A 46 9.08 -3.03 4.32
C CYS A 46 9.44 -1.58 4.71
N ALA A 47 8.97 -1.06 5.84
CA ALA A 47 9.36 0.27 6.33
C ALA A 47 10.85 0.31 6.73
N ILE A 48 11.40 -0.79 7.23
CA ILE A 48 12.80 -0.90 7.64
C ILE A 48 13.76 -0.69 6.45
N PRO A 49 13.68 -1.45 5.35
CA PRO A 49 14.56 -1.23 4.20
C PRO A 49 14.30 0.12 3.52
N LEU A 50 13.08 0.65 3.56
CA LEU A 50 12.80 2.02 3.09
C LEU A 50 13.51 3.09 3.94
N ALA A 51 13.57 2.91 5.26
CA ALA A 51 14.32 3.82 6.14
C ALA A 51 15.83 3.76 5.85
N ILE A 52 16.37 2.57 5.54
CA ILE A 52 17.76 2.42 5.12
C ILE A 52 18.02 3.16 3.79
N ILE A 53 17.12 3.01 2.82
CA ILE A 53 17.19 3.74 1.53
C ILE A 53 17.13 5.25 1.77
N LEU A 54 16.23 5.72 2.65
CA LEU A 54 16.11 7.13 3.00
C LEU A 54 17.42 7.70 3.53
N ILE A 55 18.04 7.01 4.50
CA ILE A 55 19.32 7.43 5.07
C ILE A 55 20.39 7.50 3.97
N ASN A 56 20.46 6.48 3.11
CA ASN A 56 21.40 6.48 1.99
C ASN A 56 21.17 7.67 1.05
N TYR A 57 19.93 7.92 0.62
CA TYR A 57 19.58 9.01 -0.29
C TYR A 57 19.86 10.40 0.30
N ILE A 58 19.72 10.57 1.63
CA ILE A 58 20.16 11.77 2.33
C ILE A 58 21.68 11.92 2.26
N LEU A 59 22.43 10.84 2.52
CA LEU A 59 23.91 10.86 2.50
C LEU A 59 24.48 11.18 1.12
N ILE A 60 23.86 10.67 0.06
CA ILE A 60 24.27 10.96 -1.33
C ILE A 60 23.61 12.23 -1.91
N SER A 61 22.89 12.99 -1.08
CA SER A 61 22.27 14.28 -1.45
C SER A 61 21.38 14.21 -2.70
N VAL A 62 20.54 13.17 -2.78
CA VAL A 62 19.51 13.06 -3.81
C VAL A 62 18.52 14.23 -3.69
N ASP A 63 17.84 14.55 -4.80
CA ASP A 63 16.84 15.59 -4.85
C ASP A 63 15.85 15.53 -3.67
N LEU A 64 15.62 16.70 -3.08
CA LEU A 64 14.80 16.86 -1.87
C LEU A 64 13.37 16.32 -2.04
N TRP A 65 12.80 16.42 -3.25
CA TRP A 65 11.44 15.92 -3.52
C TRP A 65 11.35 14.38 -3.40
N ILE A 66 12.40 13.63 -3.75
CA ILE A 66 12.47 12.16 -3.57
C ILE A 66 12.49 11.82 -2.08
N ILE A 67 13.31 12.56 -1.30
CA ILE A 67 13.42 12.38 0.16
C ILE A 67 12.06 12.60 0.82
N ILE A 68 11.35 13.67 0.45
CA ILE A 68 9.99 13.96 0.97
C ILE A 68 9.05 12.79 0.68
N TYR A 69 9.02 12.27 -0.54
CA TYR A 69 8.13 11.16 -0.88
C TYR A 69 8.45 9.89 -0.10
N ILE A 70 9.73 9.56 0.10
CA ILE A 70 10.11 8.40 0.93
C ILE A 70 9.65 8.59 2.37
N ILE A 71 9.81 9.78 2.94
CA ILE A 71 9.29 10.09 4.29
C ILE A 71 7.78 9.90 4.36
N ILE A 72 7.04 10.37 3.34
CA ILE A 72 5.58 10.18 3.26
C ILE A 72 5.22 8.69 3.18
N ILE A 73 5.91 7.91 2.37
CA ILE A 73 5.67 6.46 2.24
C ILE A 73 5.90 5.76 3.59
N ILE A 74 7.02 6.04 4.26
CA ILE A 74 7.33 5.45 5.57
C ILE A 74 6.29 5.89 6.61
N SER A 75 5.91 7.16 6.62
CA SER A 75 4.88 7.69 7.52
C SER A 75 3.53 7.02 7.30
N PHE A 76 3.19 6.74 6.05
CA PHE A 76 1.99 5.97 5.70
C PHE A 76 2.07 4.53 6.24
N LEU A 77 3.19 3.82 6.11
CA LEU A 77 3.35 2.47 6.68
C LEU A 77 3.26 2.45 8.21
N ILE A 78 3.80 3.48 8.87
CA ILE A 78 3.65 3.64 10.33
C ILE A 78 2.19 3.91 10.68
N PHE A 79 1.51 4.77 9.92
CA PHE A 79 0.09 5.06 10.13
C PHE A 79 -0.77 3.82 9.93
N GLU A 80 -0.52 3.02 8.90
CA GLU A 80 -1.16 1.70 8.68
C GLU A 80 -1.01 0.82 9.93
N THR A 81 0.20 0.76 10.50
CA THR A 81 0.48 0.00 11.72
C THR A 81 -0.35 0.47 12.90
N ILE A 82 -0.43 1.79 13.10
CA ILE A 82 -1.19 2.38 14.21
C ILE A 82 -2.67 2.04 14.06
N LEU A 83 -3.21 2.17 12.84
CA LEU A 83 -4.60 1.86 12.60
C LEU A 83 -4.89 0.36 12.83
N GLU A 84 -4.12 -0.52 12.21
CA GLU A 84 -4.39 -1.97 12.24
C GLU A 84 -4.16 -2.58 13.64
N TYR A 85 -3.10 -2.16 14.36
CA TYR A 85 -2.72 -2.78 15.64
C TYR A 85 -3.19 -2.03 16.88
N VAL A 86 -3.14 -0.69 16.88
CA VAL A 86 -3.43 0.10 18.09
C VAL A 86 -4.92 0.36 18.21
N LEU A 87 -5.57 0.71 17.11
CA LEU A 87 -6.96 1.13 17.16
C LEU A 87 -7.93 -0.05 17.00
N LYS A 88 -7.56 -1.15 16.32
CA LYS A 88 -8.47 -2.28 15.97
C LYS A 88 -9.85 -1.81 15.53
N LEU A 89 -9.95 -0.59 15.00
CA LEU A 89 -11.23 0.04 14.77
C LEU A 89 -11.77 -0.58 13.49
N ASN A 90 -13.06 -0.88 13.50
CA ASN A 90 -13.82 -1.00 12.27
C ASN A 90 -13.91 0.38 11.62
N PHE A 91 -12.78 0.92 11.13
CA PHE A 91 -12.67 2.24 10.50
C PHE A 91 -13.64 2.39 9.33
N ARG A 92 -14.05 1.26 8.75
CA ARG A 92 -15.02 1.17 7.66
C ARG A 92 -16.39 1.75 8.00
N THR A 93 -16.76 1.86 9.27
CA THR A 93 -18.05 2.42 9.68
C THR A 93 -18.03 3.95 9.73
N ASN A 94 -16.85 4.57 9.83
CA ASN A 94 -16.73 6.02 9.96
C ASN A 94 -15.99 6.65 8.78
N LEU A 95 -16.78 7.15 7.82
CA LEU A 95 -16.30 7.85 6.61
C LEU A 95 -15.28 8.95 6.92
N LYS A 96 -15.37 9.62 8.08
CA LYS A 96 -14.44 10.70 8.47
C LYS A 96 -13.01 10.22 8.66
N ILE A 97 -12.79 8.93 8.96
CA ILE A 97 -11.44 8.35 9.12
C ILE A 97 -10.99 7.68 7.81
N VAL A 98 -11.92 7.06 7.08
CA VAL A 98 -11.61 6.39 5.79
C VAL A 98 -11.10 7.39 4.75
N VAL A 99 -11.72 8.56 4.64
CA VAL A 99 -11.33 9.56 3.62
C VAL A 99 -9.87 10.02 3.78
N PRO A 100 -9.43 10.54 4.94
CA PRO A 100 -8.03 10.97 5.11
C PRO A 100 -7.05 9.80 4.99
N TYR A 101 -7.44 8.61 5.43
CA TYR A 101 -6.64 7.40 5.26
C TYR A 101 -6.40 7.06 3.78
N VAL A 102 -7.47 7.02 2.98
CA VAL A 102 -7.39 6.73 1.53
C VAL A 102 -6.59 7.82 0.81
N LEU A 103 -6.75 9.08 1.20
CA LEU A 103 -5.94 10.17 0.65
C LEU A 103 -4.45 9.96 0.94
N PHE A 104 -4.10 9.59 2.18
CA PHE A 104 -2.71 9.38 2.56
C PHE A 104 -2.08 8.18 1.83
N TYR A 105 -2.86 7.11 1.67
CA TYR A 105 -2.51 5.97 0.80
C TYR A 105 -2.18 6.43 -0.62
N TYR A 106 -3.05 7.22 -1.26
CA TYR A 106 -2.81 7.68 -2.63
C TYR A 106 -1.56 8.56 -2.77
N ILE A 107 -1.28 9.43 -1.80
CA ILE A 107 -0.07 10.27 -1.82
C ILE A 107 1.20 9.40 -1.70
N ALA A 108 1.19 8.41 -0.80
CA ALA A 108 2.31 7.47 -0.65
C ALA A 108 2.54 6.66 -1.94
N PHE A 109 1.45 6.14 -2.54
CA PHE A 109 1.52 5.39 -3.79
C PHE A 109 1.99 6.24 -4.98
N TRP A 110 1.60 7.51 -5.01
CA TRP A 110 2.10 8.44 -6.01
C TRP A 110 3.60 8.67 -5.88
N GLY A 111 4.12 8.79 -4.65
CA GLY A 111 5.56 8.87 -4.40
C GLY A 111 6.32 7.63 -4.89
N LEU A 112 5.78 6.45 -4.58
CA LEU A 112 6.30 5.16 -5.05
C LEU A 112 6.41 5.09 -6.58
N LEU A 113 5.35 5.54 -7.25
CA LEU A 113 5.27 5.58 -8.70
C LEU A 113 6.26 6.59 -9.30
N ALA A 114 6.26 7.83 -8.80
CA ALA A 114 7.09 8.92 -9.30
C ALA A 114 8.59 8.58 -9.19
N ILE A 115 9.02 8.07 -8.03
CA ILE A 115 10.43 7.70 -7.81
C ILE A 115 10.81 6.52 -8.73
N SER A 116 9.91 5.54 -8.91
CA SER A 116 10.17 4.39 -9.78
C SER A 116 10.42 4.80 -11.23
N PHE A 117 9.66 5.75 -11.77
CA PHE A 117 9.87 6.29 -13.11
C PHE A 117 11.18 7.07 -13.26
N VAL A 118 11.63 7.75 -12.21
CA VAL A 118 12.92 8.46 -12.21
C VAL A 118 14.10 7.49 -12.19
N ILE A 119 14.01 6.40 -11.42
CA ILE A 119 15.06 5.38 -11.38
C ILE A 119 15.12 4.60 -12.70
N ASN A 120 13.99 4.06 -13.16
CA ASN A 120 13.93 3.24 -14.36
C ASN A 120 12.56 3.30 -15.02
N LEU A 121 12.51 3.77 -16.27
CA LEU A 121 11.27 3.91 -17.04
C LEU A 121 10.50 2.59 -17.19
N ALA A 122 11.20 1.50 -17.54
CA ALA A 122 10.56 0.20 -17.79
C ALA A 122 9.97 -0.39 -16.51
N VAL A 123 10.70 -0.32 -15.40
CA VAL A 123 10.20 -0.80 -14.10
C VAL A 123 9.12 0.14 -13.55
N GLY A 124 9.19 1.44 -13.81
CA GLY A 124 8.12 2.39 -13.51
C GLY A 124 6.77 1.97 -14.12
N PHE A 125 6.76 1.50 -15.37
CA PHE A 125 5.56 0.93 -15.98
C PHE A 125 5.07 -0.36 -15.31
N ILE A 126 5.98 -1.20 -14.79
CA ILE A 126 5.61 -2.40 -14.01
C ILE A 126 4.95 -1.98 -12.69
N VAL A 127 5.53 -1.01 -11.98
CA VAL A 127 4.97 -0.45 -10.74
C VAL A 127 3.60 0.17 -11.01
N PHE A 128 3.46 0.92 -12.11
CA PHE A 128 2.18 1.45 -12.55
C PHE A 128 1.15 0.35 -12.83
N GLY A 129 1.53 -0.68 -13.57
CA GLY A 129 0.65 -1.80 -13.90
C GLY A 129 0.18 -2.56 -12.66
N THR A 130 1.08 -2.81 -11.71
CA THR A 130 0.73 -3.46 -10.43
C THR A 130 -0.16 -2.57 -9.56
N PHE A 131 0.03 -1.25 -9.58
CA PHE A 131 -0.87 -0.30 -8.93
C PHE A 131 -2.26 -0.26 -9.57
N MET A 132 -2.37 -0.28 -10.90
CA MET A 132 -3.67 -0.38 -11.57
C MET A 132 -4.38 -1.70 -11.23
N LEU A 133 -3.63 -2.80 -11.18
CA LEU A 133 -4.17 -4.09 -10.78
C LEU A 133 -4.71 -4.07 -9.35
N SER A 134 -4.00 -3.43 -8.41
CA SER A 134 -4.43 -3.30 -7.02
C SER A 134 -5.74 -2.50 -6.91
N LEU A 135 -5.89 -1.43 -7.69
CA LEU A 135 -7.14 -0.67 -7.76
C LEU A 135 -8.31 -1.52 -8.27
N ILE A 136 -8.12 -2.28 -9.35
CA ILE A 136 -9.17 -3.15 -9.91
C ILE A 136 -9.62 -4.18 -8.87
N ILE A 137 -8.67 -4.82 -8.18
CA ILE A 137 -8.95 -5.81 -7.14
C ILE A 137 -9.73 -5.19 -5.98
N THR A 138 -9.32 -4.00 -5.53
CA THR A 138 -9.99 -3.28 -4.44
C THR A 138 -11.43 -2.94 -4.80
N ILE A 139 -11.67 -2.39 -6.00
CA ILE A 139 -13.02 -2.03 -6.47
C ILE A 139 -13.90 -3.28 -6.60
N TYR A 140 -13.37 -4.35 -7.22
CA TYR A 140 -14.11 -5.60 -7.41
C TYR A 140 -14.51 -6.23 -6.07
N THR A 141 -13.56 -6.28 -5.14
CA THR A 141 -13.77 -6.82 -3.79
C THR A 141 -14.83 -6.04 -3.04
N HIS A 142 -14.76 -4.71 -3.07
CA HIS A 142 -15.73 -3.86 -2.37
C HIS A 142 -17.14 -3.97 -2.93
N ARG A 143 -17.29 -4.06 -4.26
CA ARG A 143 -18.59 -4.28 -4.92
C ARG A 143 -19.23 -5.61 -4.50
N LYS A 144 -18.45 -6.70 -4.53
CA LYS A 144 -18.95 -8.02 -4.16
C LYS A 144 -19.30 -8.17 -2.69
N ASP A 145 -18.56 -7.49 -1.81
CA ASP A 145 -18.86 -7.48 -0.38
C ASP A 145 -20.24 -6.83 -0.11
N LYS A 146 -20.51 -5.71 -0.81
CA LYS A 146 -21.82 -5.03 -0.75
C LYS A 146 -22.98 -5.93 -1.24
N GLU A 147 -22.78 -6.65 -2.34
CA GLU A 147 -23.78 -7.59 -2.89
C GLU A 147 -24.10 -8.72 -1.89
N ARG A 148 -23.09 -9.29 -1.23
CA ARG A 148 -23.28 -10.33 -0.21
C ARG A 148 -24.13 -9.83 0.97
N MET A 149 -23.87 -8.62 1.46
CA MET A 149 -24.64 -8.05 2.57
C MET A 149 -26.10 -7.79 2.18
N THR A 150 -26.37 -7.37 0.94
CA THR A 150 -27.76 -7.19 0.46
C THR A 150 -28.52 -8.50 0.34
N LEU A 151 -27.87 -9.57 -0.14
CA LEU A 151 -28.49 -10.90 -0.24
C LEU A 151 -28.82 -11.49 1.14
N LYS A 152 -27.90 -11.35 2.11
CA LYS A 152 -28.12 -11.84 3.47
C LYS A 152 -29.29 -11.13 4.15
N LYS A 153 -29.39 -9.80 4.00
CA LYS A 153 -30.50 -9.01 4.54
C LYS A 153 -31.86 -9.36 3.90
N ASN A 154 -31.89 -9.71 2.62
CA ASN A 154 -33.12 -10.15 1.96
C ASN A 154 -33.57 -11.56 2.39
N ASN A 155 -32.63 -12.45 2.70
CA ASN A 155 -32.93 -13.80 3.20
C ASN A 155 -33.36 -13.83 4.67
N GLU A 156 -32.95 -12.85 5.49
CA GLU A 156 -33.41 -12.72 6.89
C GLU A 156 -34.80 -12.07 7.01
N ASN A 157 -35.28 -11.42 5.94
CA ASN A 157 -36.58 -10.73 5.88
C ASN A 157 -37.69 -11.54 5.16
N ASN A 158 -37.37 -12.74 4.66
CA ASN A 158 -38.31 -13.70 4.04
C ASN A 158 -38.46 -14.92 4.95
#